data_AF-A0A315XMV3-F1
#
_entry.id   AF-A0A315XMV3-F1
#
_cell.length_a   1.000
_cell.length_b   1.000
_cell.length_c   1.000
_cell.angle_alpha   90.00
_cell.angle_beta   90.00
_cell.angle_gamma   90.00
#
_symmetry.space_group_name_H-M   'P 1'
#
loop_
_entity.id
_entity.type
_entity.pdbx_description
1 polymer ?
#
loop_
_entity_poly.entity_id
_entity_poly.type
_entity_poly.pdbx_seq_one_letter_code
_entity_poly.pdbx_strand_id
1 'polypeptide(L)'
;MYNEEEKQQLMNDLVEMETFQADTGDEGKILQEDLKKYFIDGEGDKEDLIFRLELYFYAFKLFCRKDIVIYRNQFTVYLNDSLLDYHLINLVKQDLTDFELEIEAVKENNEVLINLNFILHF
;
A
#
# COMPACT_ATOMS: atom_id res chain seq x y z
N MET A 1 -25.89 -4.30 18.77
CA MET A 1 -25.99 -5.34 17.72
C MET A 1 -26.55 -4.66 16.50
N TYR A 2 -25.86 -4.72 15.37
CA TYR A 2 -26.38 -4.19 14.10
C TYR A 2 -27.66 -4.94 13.72
N ASN A 3 -28.67 -4.18 13.25
CA ASN A 3 -29.90 -4.76 12.73
C ASN A 3 -29.62 -5.48 11.39
N GLU A 4 -30.57 -6.31 10.91
CA GLU A 4 -30.31 -7.11 9.69
C GLU A 4 -30.09 -6.23 8.45
N GLU A 5 -30.73 -5.07 8.35
CA GLU A 5 -30.56 -4.13 7.24
C GLU A 5 -29.16 -3.50 7.23
N GLU A 6 -28.65 -3.09 8.40
CA GLU A 6 -27.28 -2.57 8.56
C GLU A 6 -26.22 -3.61 8.20
N LYS A 7 -26.46 -4.89 8.56
CA LYS A 7 -25.57 -6.00 8.16
C LYS A 7 -25.61 -6.25 6.66
N GLN A 8 -26.78 -6.12 6.05
CA GLN A 8 -26.94 -6.31 4.62
C GLN A 8 -26.26 -5.18 3.84
N GLN A 9 -26.34 -3.95 4.35
CA GLN A 9 -25.69 -2.80 3.78
C GLN A 9 -24.16 -2.89 3.93
N LEU A 10 -23.66 -3.27 5.11
CA LEU A 10 -22.24 -3.60 5.30
C LEU A 10 -21.75 -4.71 4.37
N MET A 11 -22.53 -5.78 4.16
CA MET A 11 -22.18 -6.83 3.20
C MET A 11 -22.19 -6.33 1.76
N ASN A 12 -23.13 -5.46 1.39
CA ASN A 12 -23.18 -4.87 0.06
C ASN A 12 -22.01 -3.91 -0.17
N ASP A 13 -21.67 -3.07 0.81
CA ASP A 13 -20.51 -2.17 0.76
C ASP A 13 -19.21 -2.98 0.66
N LEU A 14 -19.11 -4.09 1.40
CA LEU A 14 -17.97 -5.01 1.31
C LEU A 14 -17.90 -5.68 -0.06
N VAL A 15 -19.03 -6.15 -0.61
CA VAL A 15 -19.09 -6.77 -1.95
C VAL A 15 -18.78 -5.74 -3.03
N GLU A 16 -19.24 -4.50 -2.91
CA GLU A 16 -18.87 -3.38 -3.79
C GLU A 16 -17.36 -3.08 -3.70
N MET A 17 -16.77 -3.11 -2.51
CA MET A 17 -15.32 -3.01 -2.33
C MET A 17 -14.55 -4.23 -2.89
N GLU A 18 -15.13 -5.44 -2.85
CA GLU A 18 -14.54 -6.64 -3.46
C GLU A 18 -14.68 -6.68 -4.99
N THR A 19 -15.70 -6.01 -5.55
CA THR A 19 -15.97 -5.94 -6.98
C THR A 19 -15.46 -4.67 -7.64
N PHE A 20 -14.99 -3.69 -6.87
CA PHE A 20 -14.08 -2.66 -7.33
C PHE A 20 -12.80 -3.35 -7.83
N GLN A 21 -12.76 -3.66 -9.12
CA GLN A 21 -11.49 -3.65 -9.83
C GLN A 21 -10.97 -2.24 -9.65
N ALA A 22 -10.06 -2.07 -8.69
CA ALA A 22 -9.51 -0.78 -8.36
C ALA A 22 -8.95 -0.20 -9.65
N ASP A 23 -9.61 0.84 -10.19
CA ASP A 23 -9.20 1.59 -11.37
C ASP A 23 -8.00 2.47 -10.95
N THR A 24 -6.96 1.77 -10.48
CA THR A 24 -5.80 2.25 -9.74
C THR A 24 -4.78 2.93 -10.64
N GLY A 25 -4.96 2.83 -11.95
CA GLY A 25 -4.05 3.39 -12.92
C GLY A 25 -3.89 4.91 -12.83
N ASP A 26 -4.89 5.64 -12.32
CA ASP A 26 -4.78 7.08 -12.10
C ASP A 26 -4.35 7.43 -10.67
N GLU A 27 -4.88 6.74 -9.66
CA GLU A 27 -4.51 6.96 -8.25
C GLU A 27 -3.04 6.61 -7.97
N GLY A 28 -2.56 5.49 -8.53
CA GLY A 28 -1.18 5.05 -8.43
C GLY A 28 -0.19 6.02 -9.07
N LYS A 29 -0.54 6.60 -10.23
CA LYS A 29 0.27 7.63 -10.88
C LYS A 29 0.31 8.93 -10.06
N ILE A 30 -0.82 9.35 -9.52
CA ILE A 30 -0.88 10.55 -8.66
C ILE A 30 0.01 10.33 -7.42
N LEU A 31 -0.10 9.16 -6.79
CA LEU A 31 0.74 8.79 -5.65
C LEU A 31 2.23 8.78 -6.01
N GLN A 32 2.61 8.19 -7.15
CA GLN A 32 3.99 8.19 -7.63
C GLN A 32 4.55 9.62 -7.78
N GLU A 33 3.80 10.52 -8.42
CA GLU A 33 4.22 11.90 -8.63
C GLU A 33 4.34 12.68 -7.32
N ASP A 34 3.44 12.47 -6.36
CA ASP A 34 3.52 13.13 -5.07
C ASP A 34 4.69 12.61 -4.22
N LEU A 35 4.98 11.30 -4.27
CA LEU A 35 6.19 10.73 -3.66
C LEU A 35 7.45 11.30 -4.30
N LYS A 36 7.49 11.49 -5.63
CA LYS A 36 8.63 12.08 -6.33
C LYS A 36 8.85 13.53 -5.93
N LYS A 37 7.81 14.35 -5.89
CA LYS A 37 7.91 15.74 -5.38
C LYS A 37 8.46 15.77 -3.97
N TYR A 38 8.01 14.86 -3.11
CA TYR A 38 8.53 14.77 -1.75
C TYR A 38 10.00 14.35 -1.69
N PHE A 39 10.39 13.33 -2.44
CA PHE A 39 11.75 12.79 -2.39
C PHE A 39 12.79 13.64 -3.12
N ILE A 40 12.40 14.29 -4.22
CA ILE A 40 13.31 15.06 -5.09
C ILE A 40 13.28 16.55 -4.72
N ASP A 41 12.08 17.13 -4.64
CA ASP A 41 11.90 18.56 -4.44
C ASP A 41 11.78 18.94 -2.95
N GLY A 42 11.53 17.96 -2.08
CA GLY A 42 11.30 18.20 -0.65
C GLY A 42 9.92 18.82 -0.35
N GLU A 43 8.99 18.73 -1.30
CA GLU A 43 7.65 19.31 -1.20
C GLU A 43 6.61 18.28 -0.76
N GLY A 44 5.70 18.67 0.13
CA GLY A 44 4.61 17.82 0.62
C GLY A 44 4.72 17.49 2.11
N ASP A 45 3.66 16.93 2.65
CA ASP A 45 3.58 16.53 4.06
C ASP A 45 3.84 15.03 4.22
N LYS A 46 4.74 14.68 5.15
CA LYS A 46 5.15 13.30 5.37
C LYS A 46 4.01 12.44 5.93
N GLU A 47 3.22 12.98 6.85
CA GLU A 47 2.14 12.24 7.51
C GLU A 47 1.01 11.97 6.52
N ASP A 48 0.66 12.96 5.68
CA ASP A 48 -0.29 12.78 4.58
C ASP A 48 0.17 11.71 3.59
N LEU A 49 1.45 11.70 3.19
CA LEU A 49 1.98 10.68 2.29
C LEU A 49 1.97 9.27 2.89
N ILE A 50 2.29 9.14 4.18
CA ILE A 50 2.19 7.86 4.90
C ILE A 50 0.74 7.37 4.86
N PHE A 51 -0.21 8.23 5.21
CA PHE A 51 -1.63 7.89 5.21
C PHE A 51 -2.13 7.47 3.82
N ARG A 52 -1.72 8.19 2.77
CA ARG A 52 -2.07 7.87 1.38
C ARG A 52 -1.46 6.54 0.91
N LEU A 53 -0.22 6.26 1.30
CA LEU A 53 0.39 4.95 1.04
C LEU A 53 -0.41 3.84 1.74
N GLU A 54 -0.76 4.00 3.01
CA GLU A 54 -1.54 3.01 3.76
C GLU A 54 -2.89 2.73 3.11
N LEU A 55 -3.61 3.78 2.69
CA LEU A 55 -4.87 3.64 1.95
C LEU A 55 -4.69 2.93 0.61
N TYR A 56 -3.63 3.26 -0.13
CA TYR A 56 -3.33 2.64 -1.41
C TYR A 56 -3.08 1.13 -1.24
N PHE A 57 -2.22 0.72 -0.31
CA PHE A 57 -1.98 -0.71 -0.03
C PHE A 57 -3.23 -1.42 0.51
N TYR A 58 -4.04 -0.73 1.32
CA TYR A 58 -5.32 -1.25 1.79
C TYR A 58 -6.29 -1.56 0.64
N ALA A 59 -6.32 -0.76 -0.42
CA ALA A 59 -7.16 -1.01 -1.60
C ALA A 59 -6.81 -2.34 -2.30
N PHE A 60 -5.54 -2.78 -2.23
CA PHE A 60 -5.10 -4.09 -2.70
C PHE A 60 -5.30 -5.21 -1.66
N LYS A 61 -5.97 -4.94 -0.54
CA LYS A 61 -6.07 -5.84 0.63
C LYS A 61 -4.71 -6.23 1.21
N LEU A 62 -3.68 -5.39 1.02
CA LEU A 62 -2.34 -5.57 1.59
C LEU A 62 -2.25 -4.83 2.93
N PHE A 63 -2.53 -5.55 4.03
CA PHE A 63 -2.61 -4.96 5.35
C PHE A 63 -1.24 -4.74 6.00
N CYS A 64 -1.05 -3.54 6.54
CA CYS A 64 0.16 -3.16 7.26
C CYS A 64 0.07 -3.54 8.74
N ARG A 65 1.13 -4.17 9.28
CA ARG A 65 1.23 -4.50 10.72
C ARG A 65 1.80 -3.35 11.57
N LYS A 66 2.43 -2.37 10.92
CA LYS A 66 3.06 -1.18 11.48
C LYS A 66 2.92 -0.04 10.47
N ASP A 67 2.97 1.18 10.95
CA ASP A 67 2.96 2.38 10.13
C ASP A 67 4.04 2.33 9.05
N ILE A 68 3.70 2.83 7.86
CA ILE A 68 4.66 2.92 6.76
C ILE A 68 5.77 3.90 7.12
N VAL A 69 7.02 3.48 6.91
CA VAL A 69 8.19 4.31 7.23
C VAL A 69 8.76 4.90 5.96
N ILE A 70 8.70 6.24 5.86
CA ILE A 70 9.42 7.01 4.83
C ILE A 70 10.77 7.48 5.39
N TYR A 71 11.86 7.14 4.68
CA TYR A 71 13.21 7.54 5.03
C TYR A 71 14.06 7.79 3.79
N ARG A 72 14.64 8.99 3.66
CA ARG A 72 15.41 9.42 2.48
C ARG A 72 14.56 9.27 1.21
N ASN A 73 15.02 8.48 0.24
CA ASN A 73 14.40 8.21 -1.05
C ASN A 73 13.64 6.87 -1.09
N GLN A 74 13.31 6.31 0.08
CA GLN A 74 12.64 5.02 0.17
C GLN A 74 11.48 5.06 1.15
N PHE A 75 10.54 4.15 0.96
CA PHE A 75 9.51 3.84 1.93
C PHE A 75 9.35 2.33 2.12
N THR A 76 9.02 1.92 3.35
CA THR A 76 8.87 0.51 3.73
C THR A 76 7.44 0.23 4.16
N VAL A 77 6.84 -0.79 3.53
CA VAL A 77 5.54 -1.34 3.88
C VAL A 77 5.73 -2.64 4.64
N TYR A 78 5.19 -2.69 5.85
CA TYR A 78 5.33 -3.85 6.74
C TYR A 78 4.10 -4.74 6.63
N LEU A 79 4.13 -5.77 5.78
CA LEU A 79 2.96 -6.62 5.57
C LEU A 79 2.69 -7.49 6.80
N ASN A 80 1.41 -7.72 7.10
CA ASN A 80 0.97 -8.66 8.12
C ASN A 80 0.90 -10.11 7.61
N ASP A 81 1.49 -10.40 6.46
CA ASP A 81 1.46 -11.71 5.81
C ASP A 81 2.87 -12.25 5.56
N SER A 82 2.95 -13.57 5.55
CA SER A 82 4.11 -14.39 5.19
C SER A 82 4.08 -14.82 3.72
N LEU A 83 2.92 -14.68 3.06
CA LEU A 83 2.71 -15.00 1.66
C LEU A 83 2.40 -13.72 0.89
N LEU A 84 2.94 -13.65 -0.32
CA LEU A 84 2.80 -12.50 -1.20
C LEU A 84 2.09 -12.93 -2.48
N ASP A 85 0.94 -12.32 -2.76
CA ASP A 85 0.29 -12.50 -4.06
C ASP A 85 1.07 -11.74 -5.14
N TYR A 86 1.73 -12.49 -6.02
CA TYR A 86 2.52 -11.93 -7.11
C TYR A 86 1.70 -11.03 -8.04
N HIS A 87 0.42 -11.32 -8.26
CA HIS A 87 -0.42 -10.52 -9.14
C HIS A 87 -0.65 -9.12 -8.57
N LEU A 88 -0.99 -9.02 -7.28
CA LEU A 88 -1.20 -7.75 -6.59
C LEU A 88 0.08 -6.91 -6.58
N ILE A 89 1.22 -7.54 -6.30
CA ILE A 89 2.51 -6.84 -6.32
C ILE A 89 2.88 -6.36 -7.71
N ASN A 90 2.55 -7.13 -8.75
CA ASN A 90 2.79 -6.69 -10.12
C ASN A 90 1.92 -5.47 -10.49
N LEU A 91 0.68 -5.38 -10.00
CA LEU A 91 -0.15 -4.18 -10.17
C LEU A 91 0.46 -2.97 -9.46
N VAL A 92 0.86 -3.12 -8.19
CA VAL A 92 1.53 -2.04 -7.44
C VAL A 92 2.80 -1.56 -8.15
N LYS A 93 3.60 -2.48 -8.72
CA LYS A 93 4.78 -2.12 -9.51
C LYS A 93 4.46 -1.41 -10.82
N GLN A 94 3.30 -1.67 -11.42
CA GLN A 94 2.85 -0.98 -12.65
C GLN A 94 2.40 0.45 -12.36
N ASP A 95 1.95 0.72 -11.15
CA ASP A 95 1.60 2.06 -10.70
C ASP A 95 2.83 2.86 -10.22
N LEU A 96 3.73 2.19 -9.48
CA LEU A 96 4.94 2.75 -8.90
C LEU A 96 6.19 2.40 -9.72
N THR A 97 6.11 2.60 -11.04
CA THR A 97 7.16 2.26 -12.01
C THR A 97 8.53 2.91 -11.78
N ASP A 98 8.57 4.07 -11.15
CA ASP A 98 9.81 4.80 -10.87
C ASP A 98 10.54 4.26 -9.63
N PHE A 99 9.91 3.33 -8.89
CA PHE A 99 10.48 2.72 -7.70
C PHE A 99 11.00 1.31 -7.98
N GLU A 100 12.23 1.03 -7.52
CA GLU A 100 12.71 -0.33 -7.36
C GLU A 100 12.04 -0.96 -6.14
N LEU A 101 11.56 -2.20 -6.29
CA LEU A 101 10.97 -2.98 -5.20
C LEU A 101 11.94 -4.05 -4.73
N GLU A 102 12.39 -3.94 -3.48
CA GLU A 102 13.09 -4.99 -2.75
C GLU A 102 12.13 -5.68 -1.75
N ILE A 103 12.09 -7.01 -1.78
CA ILE A 103 11.25 -7.81 -0.88
C ILE A 103 12.13 -8.44 0.18
N GLU A 104 11.86 -8.13 1.45
CA GLU A 104 12.63 -8.62 2.59
C GLU A 104 11.77 -9.55 3.45
N ALA A 105 12.30 -10.73 3.79
CA ALA A 105 11.69 -11.63 4.76
C ALA A 105 12.30 -11.38 6.15
N VAL A 106 11.47 -11.00 7.12
CA VAL A 106 11.91 -10.65 8.48
C VAL A 106 11.27 -11.60 9.48
N LYS A 107 12.05 -12.04 10.46
CA LYS A 107 11.54 -12.87 11.57
C LYS A 107 11.12 -11.99 12.74
N GLU A 108 9.84 -12.02 13.09
CA GLU A 108 9.26 -11.24 14.18
C GLU A 108 8.32 -12.14 15.00
N ASN A 109 8.46 -12.17 16.33
CA ASN A 109 7.62 -13.00 17.22
C ASN A 109 7.49 -14.49 16.82
N ASN A 110 8.57 -15.08 16.30
CA ASN A 110 8.62 -16.45 15.73
C ASN A 110 7.86 -16.67 14.41
N GLU A 111 7.30 -15.63 13.80
CA GLU A 111 6.71 -15.66 12.46
C GLU A 111 7.70 -15.08 11.44
N VAL A 112 7.60 -15.52 10.19
CA VAL A 112 8.34 -14.94 9.06
C VAL A 112 7.37 -14.07 8.29
N LEU A 113 7.63 -12.78 8.25
CA LEU A 113 6.78 -11.77 7.64
C LEU A 113 7.51 -11.09 6.50
N ILE A 114 6.76 -10.47 5.59
CA ILE A 114 7.31 -9.79 4.43
C ILE A 114 7.29 -8.27 4.65
N ASN A 115 8.38 -7.62 4.26
CA ASN A 115 8.43 -6.18 4.07
C ASN A 115 8.64 -5.88 2.58
N LEU A 116 8.00 -4.81 2.11
CA LEU A 116 8.20 -4.26 0.77
C LEU A 116 8.95 -2.93 0.91
N ASN A 117 10.14 -2.86 0.34
CA ASN A 117 10.95 -1.64 0.32
C ASN A 117 10.90 -1.07 -1.10
N PHE A 118 10.32 0.13 -1.23
CA PHE A 118 10.26 0.85 -2.49
C PHE A 118 11.31 1.96 -2.48
N ILE A 119 12.22 1.94 -3.45
CA ILE A 119 13.39 2.80 -3.51
C ILE A 119 13.34 3.61 -4.81
N LEU A 120 13.33 4.93 -4.68
CA LEU A 120 13.42 5.82 -5.84
C LEU A 120 14.88 5.98 -6.26
N HIS A 121 15.22 5.58 -7.48
CA HIS A 121 16.55 5.82 -8.07
C HIS A 121 16.49 7.04 -9.00
N PHE A 122 17.42 7.98 -8.83
CA PHE A 122 17.56 9.20 -9.61
C PHE A 122 18.99 9.38 -10.10
#